data_AF-B4LPR7-F1
#
_entry.id   AF-B4LPR7-F1
#
_cell.length_a   1.000
_cell.length_b   1.000
_cell.length_c   1.000
_cell.angle_alpha   90.00
_cell.angle_beta   90.00
_cell.angle_gamma   90.00
#
_symmetry.space_group_name_H-M   'P 1'
#
loop_
_entity.id
_entity.type
_entity.pdbx_description
1 polymer ?
#
loop_
_entity_poly.entity_id
_entity_poly.type
_entity_poly.pdbx_seq_one_letter_code
_entity_poly.pdbx_strand_id
1 'polypeptide(L)'
;MKSVLALVLLLGCLTSCLMADDAENGRQIVETCLSENGVGEQDIADLKSGKTKPDEVKDNVKCSAQCILAKFGFMNSKGQLLNDKILEHFKDAPAKEQAEKALAACSSVTGANPCDSAFQIMSCLEKHVSEMMKV
;
A
#
# COMPACT_ATOMS: atom_id res chain seq x y z
N MET A 1 -44.52 7.33 1.76
CA MET A 1 -43.57 7.82 2.78
C MET A 1 -42.72 6.71 3.39
N LYS A 2 -43.27 5.54 3.75
CA LYS A 2 -42.52 4.41 4.34
C LYS A 2 -41.47 3.80 3.37
N SER A 3 -41.79 3.72 2.09
CA SER A 3 -40.90 3.14 1.06
C SER A 3 -39.72 4.04 0.66
N VAL A 4 -39.83 5.36 0.88
CA VAL A 4 -38.75 6.33 0.58
C VAL A 4 -37.68 6.28 1.69
N LEU A 5 -38.10 6.13 2.94
CA LEU A 5 -37.20 5.94 4.09
C LEU A 5 -36.38 4.64 3.98
N ALA A 6 -36.99 3.55 3.50
CA ALA A 6 -36.29 2.29 3.27
C ALA A 6 -35.23 2.38 2.16
N LEU A 7 -35.49 3.16 1.10
CA LEU A 7 -34.55 3.36 0.00
C LEU A 7 -33.33 4.21 0.42
N VAL A 8 -33.53 5.23 1.25
CA VAL A 8 -32.47 6.11 1.75
C VAL A 8 -31.54 5.39 2.72
N LEU A 9 -32.06 4.47 3.53
CA LEU A 9 -31.26 3.62 4.44
C LEU A 9 -30.40 2.59 3.69
N LEU A 10 -30.88 2.06 2.56
CA LEU A 10 -30.12 1.14 1.70
C LEU A 10 -28.97 1.84 0.96
N LEU A 11 -29.18 3.08 0.52
CA LEU A 11 -28.14 3.89 -0.13
C LEU A 11 -27.02 4.31 0.83
N GLY A 12 -27.34 4.54 2.12
CA GLY A 12 -26.36 4.88 3.15
C GLY A 12 -25.44 3.74 3.58
N CYS A 13 -25.86 2.47 3.46
CA CYS A 13 -25.00 1.31 3.72
C CYS A 13 -24.02 1.01 2.58
N LEU A 14 -24.40 1.31 1.33
CA LEU A 14 -23.53 1.04 0.17
C LEU A 14 -22.28 1.93 0.19
N THR A 15 -22.39 3.18 0.63
CA THR A 15 -21.25 4.10 0.70
C THR A 15 -20.21 3.73 1.76
N SER A 16 -20.62 3.10 2.86
CA SER A 16 -19.72 2.63 3.91
C SER A 16 -19.12 1.24 3.63
N CYS A 17 -19.78 0.40 2.82
CA CYS A 17 -19.19 -0.85 2.32
C CYS A 17 -18.10 -0.61 1.27
N LEU A 18 -18.25 0.40 0.40
CA LEU A 18 -17.28 0.65 -0.69
C LEU A 18 -15.87 0.99 -0.20
N MET A 19 -15.72 1.59 0.99
CA MET A 19 -14.40 1.84 1.59
C MET A 19 -13.90 0.67 2.45
N ALA A 20 -14.79 -0.22 2.87
CA ALA A 20 -14.45 -1.35 3.72
C ALA A 20 -13.83 -2.52 2.91
N ASP A 21 -14.29 -2.72 1.68
CA ASP A 21 -13.85 -3.81 0.80
C ASP A 21 -12.35 -3.69 0.43
N ASP A 22 -11.89 -2.48 0.08
CA ASP A 22 -10.48 -2.23 -0.26
C ASP A 22 -9.55 -2.36 0.95
N ALA A 23 -10.04 -1.98 2.14
CA ALA A 23 -9.27 -2.07 3.38
C ALA A 23 -9.11 -3.51 3.86
N GLU A 24 -10.17 -4.32 3.77
CA GLU A 24 -10.13 -5.74 4.14
C GLU A 24 -9.26 -6.55 3.17
N ASN A 25 -9.44 -6.34 1.86
CA ASN A 25 -8.62 -6.97 0.83
C ASN A 25 -7.14 -6.56 0.96
N GLY A 26 -6.87 -5.28 1.23
CA GLY A 26 -5.50 -4.80 1.42
C GLY A 26 -4.81 -5.41 2.63
N ARG A 27 -5.54 -5.57 3.75
CA ARG A 27 -5.02 -6.25 4.94
C ARG A 27 -4.68 -7.71 4.66
N GLN A 28 -5.56 -8.44 3.98
CA GLN A 28 -5.33 -9.84 3.63
C GLN A 28 -4.10 -10.02 2.73
N ILE A 29 -3.89 -9.12 1.75
CA ILE A 29 -2.71 -9.12 0.88
C ILE A 29 -1.44 -8.97 1.72
N VAL A 30 -1.42 -8.01 2.65
CA VAL A 30 -0.27 -7.76 3.54
C VAL A 30 0.03 -8.98 4.40
N GLU A 31 -0.97 -9.52 5.10
CA GLU A 31 -0.81 -10.71 5.96
C GLU A 31 -0.29 -11.91 5.17
N THR A 32 -0.84 -12.13 3.96
CA THR A 32 -0.41 -13.21 3.07
C THR A 32 1.05 -13.04 2.66
N CYS A 33 1.44 -11.84 2.21
CA CYS A 33 2.81 -11.60 1.75
C CYS A 33 3.86 -11.67 2.87
N LEU A 34 3.52 -11.21 4.08
CA LEU A 34 4.38 -11.37 5.25
C LEU A 34 4.59 -12.86 5.57
N SER A 35 3.51 -13.65 5.54
CA SER A 35 3.56 -15.09 5.77
C SER A 35 4.35 -15.83 4.69
N GLU A 36 4.05 -15.60 3.40
CA GLU A 36 4.72 -16.23 2.25
C GLU A 36 6.23 -15.96 2.21
N ASN A 37 6.67 -14.80 2.71
CA ASN A 37 8.08 -14.43 2.77
C ASN A 37 8.75 -14.76 4.11
N GLY A 38 8.03 -15.33 5.08
CA GLY A 38 8.58 -15.67 6.39
C GLY A 38 9.04 -14.44 7.18
N VAL A 39 8.28 -13.34 7.13
CA VAL A 39 8.54 -12.15 7.95
C VAL A 39 8.01 -12.41 9.36
N GLY A 40 8.91 -12.37 10.36
CA GLY A 40 8.55 -12.58 11.76
C GLY A 40 8.03 -11.33 12.45
N GLU A 41 7.33 -11.51 13.57
CA GLU A 41 6.84 -10.38 14.39
C GLU A 41 7.97 -9.44 14.84
N GLN A 42 9.13 -10.00 15.18
CA GLN A 42 10.29 -9.20 15.58
C GLN A 42 10.85 -8.36 14.43
N ASP A 43 10.80 -8.86 13.20
CA ASP A 43 11.24 -8.11 12.02
C ASP A 43 10.38 -6.86 11.83
N ILE A 44 9.05 -7.01 12.02
CA ILE A 44 8.09 -5.92 11.96
C ILE A 44 8.31 -4.94 13.12
N ALA A 45 8.52 -5.44 14.34
CA ALA A 45 8.74 -4.62 15.52
C ALA A 45 10.02 -3.78 15.42
N ASP A 46 11.11 -4.39 14.95
CA ASP A 46 12.41 -3.71 14.77
C ASP A 46 12.32 -2.65 13.65
N LEU A 47 11.59 -2.93 12.57
CA LEU A 47 11.33 -1.96 11.50
C LEU A 47 10.49 -0.76 12.00
N LYS A 48 9.37 -1.03 12.69
CA LYS A 48 8.47 0.02 13.21
C LYS A 48 9.11 0.90 14.27
N SER A 49 10.00 0.33 15.08
CA SER A 49 10.72 1.09 16.12
C SER A 49 11.89 1.92 15.57
N GLY A 50 12.21 1.79 14.27
CA GLY A 50 13.38 2.42 13.67
C GLY A 50 14.71 1.83 14.15
N LYS A 51 14.68 0.65 14.79
CA LYS A 51 15.86 -0.04 15.29
C LYS A 51 16.69 -0.65 14.16
N THR A 52 16.05 -1.03 13.06
CA THR A 52 16.71 -1.51 11.85
C THR A 52 17.08 -0.33 10.95
N LYS A 53 18.36 -0.17 10.64
CA LYS A 53 18.79 0.81 9.62
C LYS A 53 18.37 0.34 8.23
N PRO A 54 18.18 1.24 7.25
CA PRO A 54 17.75 0.88 5.89
C PRO A 54 18.63 -0.19 5.21
N ASP A 55 19.94 -0.18 5.46
CA ASP A 55 20.93 -1.12 4.94
C ASP A 55 20.93 -2.47 5.69
N GLU A 56 20.35 -2.53 6.89
CA GLU A 56 20.26 -3.72 7.74
C GLU A 56 18.89 -4.44 7.59
N VAL A 57 17.99 -3.91 6.75
CA VAL A 57 16.68 -4.53 6.51
C VAL A 57 16.86 -5.86 5.80
N LYS A 58 16.29 -6.91 6.39
CA LYS A 58 16.36 -8.29 5.88
C LYS A 58 15.67 -8.44 4.53
N ASP A 59 16.19 -9.34 3.71
CA ASP A 59 15.67 -9.60 2.36
C ASP A 59 14.21 -10.11 2.37
N ASN A 60 13.80 -10.89 3.37
CA ASN A 60 12.41 -11.33 3.51
C ASN A 60 11.43 -10.15 3.66
N VAL A 61 11.80 -9.14 4.44
CA VAL A 61 11.02 -7.91 4.60
C VAL A 61 10.96 -7.16 3.27
N LYS A 62 12.09 -7.02 2.57
CA LYS A 62 12.13 -6.36 1.27
C LYS A 62 11.27 -7.08 0.22
N CYS A 63 11.36 -8.41 0.16
CA CYS A 63 10.57 -9.21 -0.77
C CYS A 63 9.08 -9.25 -0.40
N SER A 64 8.72 -9.12 0.88
CA SER A 64 7.33 -8.90 1.26
C SER A 64 6.74 -7.62 0.67
N ALA A 65 7.54 -6.53 0.57
CA ALA A 65 7.10 -5.30 -0.09
C ALA A 65 6.85 -5.50 -1.58
N GLN A 66 7.72 -6.25 -2.26
CA GLN A 66 7.52 -6.60 -3.67
C GLN A 66 6.27 -7.46 -3.86
N CYS A 67 6.06 -8.46 -3.00
CA CYS A 67 4.87 -9.29 -3.01
C CYS A 67 3.59 -8.44 -2.87
N ILE A 68 3.57 -7.50 -1.92
CA ILE A 68 2.43 -6.62 -1.68
C ILE A 68 2.12 -5.81 -2.95
N LEU A 69 3.11 -5.08 -3.47
CA LEU A 69 2.91 -4.24 -4.66
C LEU A 69 2.53 -5.07 -5.90
N ALA A 70 3.06 -6.29 -6.03
CA ALA A 70 2.69 -7.18 -7.12
C ALA A 70 1.26 -7.73 -6.99
N LYS A 71 0.81 -8.14 -5.79
CA LYS A 71 -0.56 -8.64 -5.57
C LYS A 71 -1.61 -7.55 -5.71
N PHE A 72 -1.29 -6.29 -5.39
CA PHE A 72 -2.12 -5.14 -5.74
C PHE A 72 -2.14 -4.81 -7.25
N GLY A 73 -1.24 -5.41 -8.04
CA GLY A 73 -1.10 -5.10 -9.47
C GLY A 73 -0.40 -3.77 -9.74
N PHE A 74 0.38 -3.26 -8.78
CA PHE A 74 1.06 -1.97 -8.84
C PHE A 74 2.53 -2.08 -9.24
N MET A 75 3.09 -3.29 -9.28
CA MET A 75 4.50 -3.49 -9.61
C MET A 75 4.69 -4.70 -10.51
N ASN A 76 5.59 -4.58 -11.49
CA ASN A 76 5.99 -5.69 -12.34
C ASN A 76 7.09 -6.56 -11.71
N SER A 77 7.40 -7.70 -12.33
CA SER A 77 8.45 -8.62 -11.86
C SER A 77 9.88 -8.05 -11.89
N LYS A 78 10.08 -6.90 -12.54
CA LYS A 78 11.36 -6.17 -12.59
C LYS A 78 11.50 -5.16 -11.46
N GLY A 79 10.50 -5.02 -10.59
CA GLY A 79 10.53 -4.07 -9.48
C GLY A 79 10.17 -2.64 -9.88
N GLN A 80 9.48 -2.46 -11.01
CA GLN A 80 9.05 -1.13 -11.49
C GLN A 80 7.56 -0.92 -11.22
N LEU A 81 7.19 0.28 -10.76
CA LEU A 81 5.79 0.63 -10.57
C LEU A 81 5.03 0.71 -11.90
N LEU A 82 3.78 0.28 -11.85
CA LEU A 82 2.78 0.41 -12.90
C LEU A 82 1.95 1.67 -12.61
N ASN A 83 2.55 2.84 -12.83
CA ASN A 83 1.97 4.14 -12.46
C ASN A 83 0.52 4.29 -12.93
N ASP A 84 0.21 3.91 -14.17
CA ASP A 84 -1.15 3.99 -14.72
C ASP A 84 -2.16 3.18 -13.90
N LYS A 85 -1.77 2.00 -13.39
CA LYS A 85 -2.62 1.14 -12.56
C LYS A 85 -2.84 1.72 -11.17
N ILE A 86 -1.83 2.38 -10.62
CA ILE A 86 -1.94 3.05 -9.33
C ILE A 86 -2.87 4.25 -9.47
N LEU A 87 -2.68 5.09 -10.50
CA LEU A 87 -3.54 6.24 -10.77
C LEU A 87 -4.99 5.82 -11.07
N GLU A 88 -5.19 4.73 -11.81
CA GLU A 88 -6.50 4.15 -12.06
C GLU A 88 -7.18 3.67 -10.77
N HIS A 89 -6.43 3.07 -9.84
CA HIS A 89 -6.95 2.62 -8.55
C HIS A 89 -7.40 3.80 -7.68
N PHE A 90 -6.63 4.89 -7.64
CA PHE A 90 -6.96 6.07 -6.82
C PHE A 90 -7.83 7.12 -7.51
N LYS A 91 -8.28 6.89 -8.76
CA LYS A 91 -8.92 7.93 -9.61
C LYS A 91 -10.15 8.60 -8.99
N ASP A 92 -10.92 7.87 -8.19
CA ASP A 92 -12.13 8.33 -7.50
C ASP A 92 -11.95 8.39 -5.97
N ALA A 93 -10.74 8.09 -5.49
CA ALA A 93 -10.43 8.07 -4.08
C ALA A 93 -10.10 9.50 -3.58
N PRO A 94 -10.44 9.85 -2.32
CA PRO A 94 -10.00 11.10 -1.71
C PRO A 94 -8.47 11.30 -1.70
N ALA A 95 -7.73 10.18 -1.83
CA ALA A 95 -6.27 10.14 -1.84
C ALA A 95 -5.63 10.32 -3.24
N LYS A 96 -6.40 10.65 -4.29
CA LYS A 96 -5.90 10.77 -5.66
C LYS A 96 -4.71 11.72 -5.80
N GLU A 97 -4.86 12.97 -5.37
CA GLU A 97 -3.84 14.01 -5.51
C GLU A 97 -2.57 13.62 -4.73
N GLN A 98 -2.75 12.95 -3.61
CA GLN A 98 -1.69 12.43 -2.76
C GLN A 98 -0.93 11.30 -3.45
N ALA A 99 -1.64 10.36 -4.07
CA ALA A 99 -1.05 9.30 -4.87
C ALA A 99 -0.26 9.87 -6.05
N GLU A 100 -0.80 10.86 -6.77
CA GLU A 100 -0.13 11.55 -7.88
C GLU A 100 1.19 12.20 -7.43
N LYS A 101 1.18 12.96 -6.33
CA LYS A 101 2.38 13.60 -5.76
C LYS A 101 3.41 12.58 -5.31
N ALA A 102 2.99 11.53 -4.60
CA ALA A 102 3.90 10.48 -4.13
C ALA A 102 4.52 9.71 -5.30
N LEU A 103 3.75 9.39 -6.35
CA LEU A 103 4.26 8.76 -7.56
C LEU A 103 5.26 9.65 -8.31
N ALA A 104 4.98 10.95 -8.43
CA ALA A 104 5.89 11.89 -9.06
C ALA A 104 7.26 11.94 -8.35
N ALA A 105 7.26 11.83 -7.02
CA ALA A 105 8.49 11.82 -6.22
C ALA A 105 9.21 10.46 -6.21
N CYS A 106 8.46 9.35 -6.14
CA CYS A 106 9.01 8.04 -5.78
C CYS A 106 9.09 7.02 -6.91
N SER A 107 8.39 7.21 -8.04
CA SER A 107 8.29 6.16 -9.08
C SER A 107 9.60 5.88 -9.82
N SER A 108 10.59 6.77 -9.74
CA SER A 108 11.93 6.58 -10.30
C SER A 108 12.93 5.92 -9.33
N VAL A 109 12.52 5.70 -8.07
CA VAL A 109 13.36 5.03 -7.07
C VAL A 109 13.62 3.58 -7.51
N THR A 110 14.87 3.16 -7.41
CA THR A 110 15.31 1.80 -7.75
C THR A 110 16.27 1.28 -6.68
N GLY A 111 16.33 -0.04 -6.55
CA GLY A 111 17.26 -0.74 -5.67
C GLY A 111 18.10 -1.76 -6.43
N ALA A 112 18.89 -2.55 -5.69
CA ALA A 112 19.82 -3.54 -6.27
C ALA A 112 19.11 -4.71 -6.99
N ASN A 113 17.87 -4.99 -6.63
CA ASN A 113 17.04 -6.06 -7.19
C ASN A 113 15.54 -5.70 -7.02
N PRO A 114 14.58 -6.47 -7.56
CA PRO A 114 13.16 -6.14 -7.46
C PRO A 114 12.63 -5.99 -6.02
N CYS A 115 13.10 -6.81 -5.08
CA CYS A 115 12.72 -6.71 -3.67
C CYS A 115 13.22 -5.40 -3.04
N ASP A 116 14.49 -5.07 -3.29
CA ASP A 116 15.10 -3.84 -2.80
C ASP A 116 14.45 -2.59 -3.42
N SER A 117 14.17 -2.61 -4.73
CA SER A 117 13.39 -1.55 -5.39
C SER A 117 12.03 -1.35 -4.72
N ALA A 118 11.28 -2.44 -4.50
CA ALA A 118 9.97 -2.37 -3.84
C ALA A 118 10.05 -1.77 -2.44
N PHE A 119 11.04 -2.18 -1.65
CA PHE A 119 11.24 -1.65 -0.31
C PHE A 119 11.57 -0.14 -0.33
N GLN A 120 12.52 0.28 -1.17
CA GLN A 120 12.92 1.68 -1.28
C GLN A 120 11.78 2.58 -1.77
N ILE A 121 11.02 2.11 -2.77
CA ILE A 121 9.84 2.80 -3.27
C ILE A 121 8.79 2.93 -2.15
N MET A 122 8.47 1.84 -1.46
CA MET A 122 7.47 1.85 -0.39
C MET A 122 7.88 2.77 0.76
N SER A 123 9.16 2.77 1.16
CA SER A 123 9.70 3.72 2.15
C SER A 123 9.65 5.18 1.67
N CYS A 124 9.83 5.44 0.37
CA CYS A 124 9.66 6.78 -0.19
C CYS A 124 8.19 7.21 -0.13
N LEU A 125 7.27 6.35 -0.56
CA LEU A 125 5.83 6.62 -0.54
C LEU A 125 5.33 6.86 0.90
N GLU A 126 5.77 6.03 1.86
CA GLU A 126 5.40 6.17 3.27
C GLU A 126 5.81 7.52 3.85
N LYS A 127 7.00 8.04 3.51
CA LYS A 127 7.43 9.38 3.96
C LYS A 127 6.48 10.45 3.48
N HIS A 128 6.08 10.41 2.21
CA HIS A 128 5.12 11.37 1.66
C HIS A 128 3.74 11.21 2.32
N VAL A 129 3.25 9.98 2.50
CA VAL A 129 1.92 9.71 3.11
C VAL A 129 1.88 10.08 4.60
N SER A 130 2.94 9.77 5.35
CA SER A 130 3.04 10.05 6.79
C SER A 130 3.18 11.54 7.10
N GLU A 131 3.85 12.31 6.23
CA GLU A 131 3.88 13.78 6.31
C GLU A 131 2.51 14.43 6.11
N MET A 132 1.59 13.75 5.42
CA MET A 132 0.23 14.24 5.15
C MET A 132 -0.79 13.86 6.24
N MET A 133 -0.51 12.83 7.05
CA MET A 133 -1.36 12.42 8.19
C MET A 133 -1.00 13.14 9.51
N LYS A 134 0.00 14.01 9.50
CA LYS A 134 0.26 14.94 10.60
C LYS A 134 -0.84 16.01 10.60
N VAL A 135 -1.95 15.70 11.27
CA VAL A 135 -2.93 16.67 11.75
C VAL A 135 -2.52 17.12 13.14
#